data_AF-G3IPP7-F1
#
_entry.id   AF-G3IPP7-F1
#
_cell.length_a   1.000
_cell.length_b   1.000
_cell.length_c   1.000
_cell.angle_alpha   90.00
_cell.angle_beta   90.00
_cell.angle_gamma   90.00
#
_symmetry.space_group_name_H-M   'P 1'
#
loop_
_entity.id
_entity.type
_entity.pdbx_description
1 polymer ?
#
loop_
_entity_poly.entity_id
_entity_poly.type
_entity_poly.pdbx_seq_one_letter_code
_entity_poly.pdbx_strand_id
1 'polypeptide(L)' 'MEQNFLQDKEGVFPLRPDLLSSLGEEELTLTEALVGLSGLEVQRSGPQYMWDPDTLPRLCALYAGLSLLQLLSKAS' A
#
# COMPACT_ATOMS: atom_id res chain seq x y z
N MET A 1 -3.59 0.54 5.53
CA MET A 1 -5.07 0.58 5.52
C MET A 1 -5.67 0.42 6.91
N GLU A 2 -5.51 -0.71 7.60
CA GLU A 2 -6.14 -0.95 8.93
C GLU A 2 -5.92 0.20 9.93
N GLN A 3 -4.70 0.75 9.98
CA GLN A 3 -4.35 1.85 10.88
C GLN A 3 -5.08 3.18 10.60
N ASN A 4 -5.55 3.42 9.37
CA ASN A 4 -6.17 4.68 8.96
C ASN A 4 -7.59 4.49 8.43
N PHE A 5 -8.16 3.28 8.50
CA PHE A 5 -9.43 2.95 7.83
C PHE A 5 -10.60 3.84 8.28
N LEU A 6 -10.62 4.23 9.56
CA LEU A 6 -11.64 5.13 10.14
C LEU A 6 -11.21 6.59 10.15
N GLN A 7 -10.05 6.91 9.57
CA GLN A 7 -9.51 8.25 9.57
C GLN A 7 -10.17 9.07 8.45
N ASP A 8 -10.82 10.16 8.85
CA ASP A 8 -11.61 11.07 8.02
C ASP A 8 -10.81 12.23 7.45
N LYS A 9 -9.51 12.29 7.76
CA LYS A 9 -8.61 13.38 7.35
C LYS A 9 -7.37 12.84 6.67
N GLU A 10 -6.88 13.61 5.71
CA GLU A 10 -5.57 13.39 5.11
C GLU A 10 -4.46 13.51 6.16
N GLY A 11 -3.36 12.81 5.93
CA GLY A 11 -2.19 12.92 6.79
C GLY A 11 -0.99 12.11 6.31
N VAL A 12 0.19 12.49 6.80
CA VAL A 12 1.44 11.76 6.56
C VAL A 12 1.72 10.87 7.76
N PHE A 13 1.97 9.59 7.50
CA PHE A 13 2.19 8.59 8.55
C PHE A 13 3.50 7.85 8.33
N PRO A 14 4.21 7.47 9.42
CA PRO A 14 5.38 6.63 9.30
C PRO A 14 4.99 5.25 8.77
N LEU A 15 5.73 4.78 7.77
CA LEU A 15 5.65 3.42 7.25
C LEU A 15 6.71 2.58 7.97
N ARG A 16 6.31 1.40 8.43
CA ARG A 16 7.23 0.47 9.10
C ARG A 16 8.32 0.02 8.10
N PRO A 17 9.61 0.24 8.38
CA PRO A 17 10.69 -0.08 7.44
C PRO A 17 10.74 -1.57 7.04
N ASP A 18 10.36 -2.44 7.97
CA ASP A 18 10.28 -3.89 7.82
C ASP A 18 9.33 -4.35 6.71
N LEU A 19 8.35 -3.53 6.32
CA LEU A 19 7.44 -3.85 5.21
C LEU A 19 8.10 -3.79 3.84
N LEU A 20 9.17 -2.99 3.71
CA LEU A 20 9.87 -2.77 2.44
C LEU A 20 11.25 -3.43 2.43
N SER A 21 11.81 -3.82 3.58
CA SER A 21 13.19 -4.28 3.70
C SER A 21 13.53 -5.58 2.96
N SER A 22 12.52 -6.40 2.66
CA SER A 22 12.71 -7.67 1.94
C SER A 22 12.64 -7.56 0.42
N LEU A 23 12.25 -6.39 -0.10
CA LEU A 23 12.04 -6.17 -1.53
C LEU A 23 13.32 -5.67 -2.20
N GLY A 24 13.63 -6.19 -3.39
CA GLY A 24 14.66 -5.63 -4.25
C GLY A 24 14.20 -4.33 -4.91
N GLU A 25 15.08 -3.70 -5.70
CA GLU A 25 14.81 -2.38 -6.29
C GLU A 25 13.64 -2.39 -7.29
N GLU A 26 13.54 -3.47 -8.08
CA GLU A 26 12.45 -3.65 -9.04
C GLU A 26 11.12 -3.89 -8.32
N GLU A 27 11.10 -4.78 -7.32
CA GLU A 27 9.89 -5.09 -6.56
C GLU A 27 9.41 -3.87 -5.74
N LEU A 28 10.33 -3.05 -5.25
CA LEU A 28 10.01 -1.77 -4.61
C LEU A 28 9.35 -0.83 -5.62
N THR A 29 9.97 -0.62 -6.77
CA THR A 29 9.43 0.26 -7.82
C THR A 29 8.03 -0.18 -8.26
N LEU A 30 7.82 -1.49 -8.41
CA LEU A 30 6.52 -2.06 -8.76
C LEU A 30 5.49 -1.85 -7.64
N THR A 31 5.88 -2.10 -6.39
CA THR A 31 5.00 -1.92 -5.22
C THR A 31 4.56 -0.46 -5.11
N GLU A 32 5.49 0.48 -5.24
CA GLU A 32 5.21 1.93 -5.21
C GLU A 32 4.25 2.35 -6.31
N ALA A 33 4.50 1.91 -7.55
CA ALA A 33 3.62 2.20 -8.67
C ALA A 33 2.21 1.63 -8.42
N LEU A 34 2.11 0.40 -7.93
CA LEU A 34 0.82 -0.27 -7.69
C LEU A 34 -0.02 0.44 -6.62
N VAL A 35 0.58 0.77 -5.48
CA VAL A 35 -0.13 1.47 -4.40
C VAL A 35 -0.38 2.94 -4.74
N GLY A 36 0.54 3.58 -5.47
CA GLY A 36 0.42 4.95 -5.96
C GLY A 36 -0.73 5.11 -6.96
N LEU A 37 -0.90 4.17 -7.89
CA LEU A 37 -2.05 4.13 -8.80
C LEU A 37 -3.38 3.94 -8.07
N SER A 38 -3.35 3.39 -6.85
CA SER A 38 -4.52 3.26 -5.99
C SER A 38 -4.72 4.47 -5.08
N GLY A 39 -3.83 5.46 -5.13
CA GLY A 39 -3.90 6.73 -4.39
C GLY A 39 -3.07 6.79 -3.10
N LEU A 40 -2.23 5.78 -2.83
CA LEU A 40 -1.34 5.79 -1.67
C LEU A 40 0.08 6.14 -2.09
N GLU A 41 0.48 7.40 -1.88
CA GLU A 41 1.86 7.83 -2.16
C GLU A 41 2.79 7.34 -1.06
N VAL A 42 3.89 6.70 -1.43
CA VAL A 42 4.92 6.17 -0.51
C VAL A 42 6.25 6.87 -0.80
N GLN A 43 6.96 7.26 0.26
CA GLN A 43 8.31 7.80 0.19
C GLN A 43 9.27 6.86 0.89
N ARG A 44 10.40 6.53 0.26
CA ARG A 44 11.40 5.55 0.77
C ARG A 44 12.39 6.17 1.76
N SER A 45 12.71 7.44 1.59
CA SER A 45 13.66 8.17 2.43
C SER A 45 12.99 8.63 3.71
N GLY A 46 13.14 7.84 4.78
CA GLY A 46 12.34 8.00 6.00
C GLY A 46 10.93 7.47 5.74
N PRO A 47 10.76 6.13 5.70
CA PRO A 47 9.62 5.48 5.08
C PRO A 47 8.31 6.04 5.64
N GLN A 48 7.51 6.64 4.77
CA GLN A 48 6.26 7.29 5.11
C GLN A 48 5.26 7.18 3.96
N TYR A 49 3.98 7.34 4.27
CA TYR A 49 2.93 7.37 3.26
C TYR A 49 1.95 8.51 3.51
N MET A 50 1.36 9.02 2.43
CA MET A 50 0.27 9.98 2.48
C MET A 50 -1.06 9.22 2.44
N TRP A 51 -1.85 9.37 3.50
CA TRP A 51 -3.22 8.88 3.56
C TRP A 51 -4.17 9.94 2.99
N ASP A 52 -5.05 9.51 2.10
CA ASP A 52 -6.18 10.27 1.60
C ASP A 52 -7.45 9.41 1.71
N PRO A 53 -8.43 9.80 2.57
CA PRO A 53 -9.70 9.08 2.72
C PRO A 53 -10.47 8.88 1.41
N ASP A 54 -10.34 9.80 0.44
CA ASP A 54 -11.05 9.73 -0.84
C ASP A 54 -10.51 8.60 -1.75
N THR A 55 -9.32 8.07 -1.41
CA THR A 55 -8.71 6.92 -2.11
C THR A 55 -9.13 5.58 -1.53
N LEU A 56 -9.81 5.57 -0.38
CA LEU A 56 -10.16 4.35 0.36
C LEU A 56 -10.87 3.29 -0.52
N PRO A 57 -11.87 3.62 -1.37
CA PRO A 57 -12.50 2.62 -2.23
C PRO A 57 -11.52 1.93 -3.19
N ARG A 58 -10.56 2.68 -3.75
CA ARG A 58 -9.52 2.12 -4.65
C ARG A 58 -8.56 1.22 -3.88
N LEU A 59 -8.15 1.65 -2.69
CA LEU A 59 -7.29 0.85 -1.83
C LEU A 59 -7.98 -0.45 -1.40
N CYS A 60 -9.27 -0.41 -1.05
CA CYS A 60 -10.05 -1.61 -0.76
C CYS A 60 -10.10 -2.58 -1.95
N ALA A 61 -10.32 -2.05 -3.16
CA ALA A 61 -10.32 -2.86 -4.38
C ALA A 61 -8.95 -3.51 -4.63
N LEU A 62 -7.86 -2.76 -4.46
CA LEU A 62 -6.50 -3.30 -4.56
C LEU A 62 -6.27 -4.44 -3.55
N TYR A 63 -6.65 -4.24 -2.28
CA TYR A 63 -6.50 -5.27 -1.26
C TYR A 63 -7.30 -6.54 -1.57
N ALA A 64 -8.56 -6.40 -2.01
CA ALA A 64 -9.40 -7.53 -2.39
C ALA A 64 -8.80 -8.29 -3.59
N GLY A 65 -8.33 -7.57 -4.60
CA GLY A 65 -7.67 -8.15 -5.77
C GLY A 65 -6.39 -8.91 -5.39
N LEU A 66 -5.51 -8.30 -4.59
CA LEU A 66 -4.29 -8.95 -4.10
C LEU A 66 -4.59 -10.18 -3.24
N SER A 67 -5.64 -10.12 -2.40
CA SER A 67 -6.06 -11.26 -1.57
C SER A 67 -6.49 -12.45 -2.43
N LEU A 68 -7.27 -12.20 -3.49
CA LEU A 68 -7.68 -13.24 -4.43
C LEU A 68 -6.49 -13.80 -5.20
N LEU A 69 -5.62 -12.94 -5.74
CA LEU A 69 -4.43 -13.38 -6.48
C LEU A 69 -3.48 -14.19 -5.60
N GLN A 70 -3.28 -13.79 -4.35
CA GLN A 70 -2.47 -14.53 -3.39
C GLN A 70 -3.09 -15.89 -3.05
N LEU A 71 -4.41 -15.98 -2.95
CA LEU A 71 -5.10 -17.24 -2.72
C LEU A 71 -4.89 -18.20 -3.91
N LEU A 72 -5.07 -17.69 -5.13
CA LEU A 72 -4.94 -18.48 -6.35
C LEU A 72 -3.49 -18.91 -6.62
N SER A 73 -2.50 -18.08 -6.30
CA SER A 73 -1.09 -18.44 -6.49
C SER A 73 -0.59 -19.52 -5.52
N LYS A 74 -1.21 -19.64 -4.34
CA LYS A 74 -0.90 -20.70 -3.36
C LYS A 74 -1.61 -22.03 -3.67
N ALA A 75 -2.67 -22.00 -4.44
CA ALA A 75 -3.43 -23.18 -4.85
C ALA A 75 -2.87 -23.84 -6.12
N SER A 76 -1.85 -23.22 -6.74
CA SER A 76 -1.11 -23.73 -7.89
C SER A 76 0.19 -24.39 -7.47
#